data_AF-A0A530LDU3-F1
#
_entry.id   AF-A0A530LDU3-F1
#
_cell.length_a   1.000
_cell.length_b   1.000
_cell.length_c   1.000
_cell.angle_alpha   90.00
_cell.angle_beta   90.00
_cell.angle_gamma   90.00
#
_symmetry.space_group_name_H-M   'P 1'
#
loop_
_entity.id
_entity.type
_entity.pdbx_description
1 polymer ?
#
loop_
_entity_poly.entity_id
_entity_poly.type
_entity_poly.pdbx_seq_one_letter_code
_entity_poly.pdbx_strand_id
1 'polypeptide(L)'
;DRPGYVARYRDRYQDQLWFMCKTAYCILIERAAKYARNQDRRLRVFFERAGKAEDRDLVAYTRILKTQGMPFDGANSASYGSLTAEEFKDIVRGEPRGRTKATPMLQIADLYLYPMAKGGYDPSYRPYRALMDHKRLIDAHLPPEDLASCGIKYSCFDRIKNKDPD
;
A
#
# COMPACT_ATOMS: atom_id res chain seq x y z
N ASP A 1 -15.17 1.58 12.61
CA ASP A 1 -15.80 1.14 11.36
C ASP A 1 -15.26 1.92 10.17
N ARG A 2 -15.28 1.38 8.93
CA ARG A 2 -14.73 2.01 7.70
C ARG A 2 -15.84 2.51 6.73
N PRO A 3 -16.77 3.37 7.17
CA PRO A 3 -18.01 3.62 6.43
C PRO A 3 -17.78 4.27 5.06
N GLY A 4 -16.83 5.21 4.93
CA GLY A 4 -16.62 5.95 3.68
C GLY A 4 -15.99 5.14 2.53
N TYR A 5 -15.15 4.15 2.83
CA TYR A 5 -14.51 3.32 1.80
C TYR A 5 -15.42 2.18 1.35
N VAL A 6 -16.09 1.49 2.28
CA VAL A 6 -17.05 0.44 1.93
C VAL A 6 -18.23 1.05 1.14
N ALA A 7 -18.77 2.19 1.56
CA ALA A 7 -19.89 2.84 0.85
C ALA A 7 -19.56 3.19 -0.62
N ARG A 8 -18.35 3.71 -0.91
CA ARG A 8 -17.93 4.08 -2.28
C ARG A 8 -17.83 2.90 -3.25
N TYR A 9 -17.54 1.72 -2.73
CA TYR A 9 -17.26 0.54 -3.54
C TYR A 9 -18.35 -0.52 -3.43
N ARG A 10 -19.28 -0.40 -2.48
CA ARG A 10 -20.42 -1.32 -2.29
C ARG A 10 -21.29 -1.36 -3.54
N ASP A 11 -21.64 -0.22 -4.12
CA ASP A 11 -22.53 -0.19 -5.30
C ASP A 11 -21.84 -0.72 -6.56
N ARG A 12 -20.50 -0.61 -6.64
CA ARG A 12 -19.70 -1.00 -7.81
C ARG A 12 -19.21 -2.45 -7.76
N TYR A 13 -18.94 -2.98 -6.58
CA TYR A 13 -18.33 -4.30 -6.38
C TYR A 13 -19.17 -5.24 -5.51
N GLN A 14 -20.33 -4.80 -5.00
CA GLN A 14 -21.27 -5.60 -4.19
C GLN A 14 -20.53 -6.45 -3.13
N ASP A 15 -20.71 -7.77 -3.15
CA ASP A 15 -20.13 -8.72 -2.20
C ASP A 15 -18.67 -9.09 -2.52
N GLN A 16 -18.08 -8.53 -3.57
CA GLN A 16 -16.75 -8.89 -4.05
C GLN A 16 -15.65 -8.14 -3.30
N LEU A 17 -15.61 -8.31 -1.97
CA LEU A 17 -14.55 -7.81 -1.07
C LEU A 17 -13.13 -8.16 -1.56
N TRP A 18 -13.02 -9.24 -2.32
CA TRP A 18 -11.83 -9.64 -3.07
C TRP A 18 -11.17 -8.52 -3.88
N PHE A 19 -11.96 -7.73 -4.61
CA PHE A 19 -11.42 -6.63 -5.43
C PHE A 19 -10.75 -5.56 -4.57
N MET A 20 -11.12 -5.46 -3.29
CA MET A 20 -10.50 -4.53 -2.35
C MET A 20 -9.09 -4.99 -1.96
N CYS A 21 -8.88 -6.29 -1.74
CA CYS A 21 -7.55 -6.85 -1.44
C CYS A 21 -6.62 -6.68 -2.64
N LYS A 22 -7.09 -6.99 -3.86
CA LYS A 22 -6.32 -6.76 -5.09
C LYS A 22 -5.94 -5.29 -5.24
N THR A 23 -6.89 -4.38 -5.06
CA THR A 23 -6.66 -2.93 -5.18
C THR A 23 -5.64 -2.44 -4.17
N ALA A 24 -5.80 -2.78 -2.89
CA ALA A 24 -4.88 -2.40 -1.83
C ALA A 24 -3.47 -2.93 -2.08
N TYR A 25 -3.37 -4.20 -2.52
CA TYR A 25 -2.10 -4.82 -2.87
C TYR A 25 -1.41 -4.11 -4.04
N CYS A 26 -2.11 -3.89 -5.15
CA CYS A 26 -1.55 -3.23 -6.33
C CYS A 26 -1.03 -1.83 -5.98
N ILE A 27 -1.80 -1.04 -5.24
CA ILE A 27 -1.36 0.27 -4.77
C ILE A 27 -0.10 0.15 -3.90
N LEU A 28 -0.11 -0.74 -2.90
CA LEU A 28 1.01 -0.88 -1.96
C LEU A 28 2.32 -1.19 -2.68
N ILE A 29 2.31 -2.19 -3.56
CA ILE A 29 3.54 -2.64 -4.23
C ILE A 29 3.99 -1.63 -5.28
N GLU A 30 3.08 -0.98 -6.00
CA GLU A 30 3.39 0.11 -6.91
C GLU A 30 4.16 1.24 -6.22
N ARG A 31 3.64 1.72 -5.08
CA ARG A 31 4.29 2.78 -4.29
C ARG A 31 5.66 2.37 -3.79
N ALA A 32 5.77 1.15 -3.26
CA ALA A 32 7.04 0.59 -2.82
C ALA A 32 8.05 0.45 -3.98
N ALA A 33 7.59 0.07 -5.17
CA ALA A 33 8.42 -0.07 -6.36
C ALA A 33 8.94 1.29 -6.85
N LYS A 34 8.08 2.31 -6.88
CA LYS A 34 8.48 3.69 -7.20
C LYS A 34 9.55 4.20 -6.23
N TYR A 35 9.34 3.99 -4.94
CA TYR A 35 10.35 4.35 -3.94
C TYR A 35 11.66 3.60 -4.16
N ALA A 36 11.64 2.28 -4.38
CA ALA A 36 12.84 1.51 -4.67
C ALA A 36 13.58 2.03 -5.91
N ARG A 37 12.86 2.36 -6.99
CA ARG A 37 13.45 2.96 -8.20
C ARG A 37 14.10 4.31 -7.91
N ASN A 38 13.45 5.18 -7.15
CA ASN A 38 14.01 6.49 -6.76
C ASN A 38 15.27 6.36 -5.90
N GLN A 39 15.49 5.21 -5.27
CA GLN A 39 16.69 4.88 -4.51
C GLN A 39 17.73 4.08 -5.31
N ASP A 40 17.56 3.97 -6.64
CA ASP A 40 18.37 3.12 -7.54
C ASP A 40 18.48 1.66 -7.06
N ARG A 41 17.35 1.12 -6.60
CA ARG A 41 17.26 -0.23 -6.01
C ARG A 41 16.18 -1.07 -6.68
N ARG A 42 16.30 -2.37 -6.48
CA ARG A 42 15.28 -3.36 -6.85
C ARG A 42 14.48 -3.80 -5.63
N LEU A 43 13.20 -4.12 -5.83
CA LEU A 43 12.29 -4.50 -4.74
C LEU A 43 12.12 -6.01 -4.67
N ARG A 44 12.20 -6.57 -3.46
CA ARG A 44 11.82 -7.97 -3.20
C ARG A 44 10.70 -8.01 -2.17
N VAL A 45 9.62 -8.71 -2.52
CA VAL A 45 8.39 -8.71 -1.72
C VAL A 45 8.31 -9.98 -0.89
N PHE A 46 8.08 -9.81 0.40
CA PHE A 46 7.74 -10.87 1.34
C PHE A 46 6.39 -10.55 1.97
N PHE A 47 5.61 -11.58 2.28
CA PHE A 47 4.33 -11.44 2.94
C PHE A 47 4.16 -12.52 4.01
N GLU A 48 3.33 -12.24 5.01
CA GLU A 48 2.92 -13.26 5.98
C GLU A 48 1.89 -14.18 5.35
N ARG A 49 2.12 -15.49 5.49
CA ARG A 49 1.18 -16.52 5.04
C ARG A 49 -0.08 -16.49 5.89
N ALA A 50 -1.23 -16.44 5.24
CA ALA A 50 -2.54 -16.42 5.91
C ALA A 50 -3.36 -17.67 5.58
N GLY A 51 -3.26 -18.17 4.34
CA GLY A 51 -4.02 -19.31 3.86
C GLY A 51 -3.68 -19.65 2.42
N LYS A 52 -3.98 -20.88 1.98
CA LYS A 52 -3.55 -21.36 0.65
C LYS A 52 -4.16 -20.56 -0.50
N ALA A 53 -5.40 -20.11 -0.35
CA ALA A 53 -6.06 -19.30 -1.35
C ALA A 53 -5.41 -17.91 -1.38
N GLU A 54 -5.42 -17.22 -0.25
CA GLU A 54 -4.92 -15.86 -0.06
C GLU A 54 -3.46 -15.71 -0.49
N ASP A 55 -2.60 -16.67 -0.10
CA ASP A 55 -1.19 -16.71 -0.49
C ASP A 55 -1.03 -16.80 -2.03
N ARG A 56 -1.87 -17.59 -2.70
CA ARG A 56 -1.87 -17.73 -4.16
C ARG A 56 -2.29 -16.43 -4.83
N ASP A 57 -3.24 -15.72 -4.24
CA ASP A 57 -3.82 -14.52 -4.82
C ASP A 57 -2.83 -13.36 -4.80
N LEU A 58 -2.08 -13.20 -3.71
CA LEU A 58 -1.01 -12.21 -3.62
C LEU A 58 0.05 -12.43 -4.72
N VAL A 59 0.39 -13.68 -5.01
CA VAL A 59 1.31 -14.02 -6.11
C VAL A 59 0.66 -13.72 -7.47
N ALA A 60 -0.60 -14.09 -7.66
CA ALA A 60 -1.34 -13.84 -8.89
C ALA A 60 -1.46 -12.33 -9.19
N TYR A 61 -1.70 -11.49 -8.19
CA TYR A 61 -1.76 -10.03 -8.35
C TYR A 61 -0.43 -9.46 -8.84
N THR A 62 0.70 -9.91 -8.31
CA THR A 62 2.02 -9.49 -8.83
C THR A 62 2.24 -9.94 -10.26
N ARG A 63 1.83 -11.17 -10.62
CA ARG A 63 1.95 -11.65 -12.01
C ARG A 63 1.15 -10.77 -12.96
N ILE A 64 -0.07 -10.38 -12.59
CA ILE A 64 -0.90 -9.45 -13.36
C ILE A 64 -0.18 -8.11 -13.54
N LEU A 65 0.38 -7.52 -12.47
CA LEU A 65 1.11 -6.25 -12.57
C LEU A 65 2.31 -6.34 -13.53
N LYS A 66 3.01 -7.47 -13.55
CA LYS A 66 4.17 -7.70 -14.43
C LYS A 66 3.82 -7.94 -15.90
N THR A 67 2.58 -8.31 -16.20
CA THR A 67 2.15 -8.64 -17.58
C THR A 67 1.21 -7.59 -18.16
N GLN A 68 0.35 -7.00 -17.34
CA GLN A 68 -0.72 -6.09 -17.75
C GLN A 68 -0.54 -4.67 -17.19
N GLY A 69 0.34 -4.47 -16.20
CA GLY A 69 0.51 -3.18 -15.53
C GLY A 69 -0.59 -2.93 -14.49
N MET A 70 -0.70 -1.67 -14.07
CA MET A 70 -1.66 -1.26 -13.04
C MET A 70 -3.11 -1.43 -13.52
N PRO A 71 -3.99 -2.10 -12.76
CA PRO A 71 -5.36 -2.42 -13.19
C PRO A 71 -6.34 -1.25 -13.03
N PHE A 72 -5.85 -0.02 -12.81
CA PHE A 72 -6.69 1.15 -12.59
C PHE A 72 -6.84 1.96 -13.86
N ASP A 73 -8.00 2.59 -14.00
CA ASP A 73 -8.30 3.48 -15.11
C ASP A 73 -7.25 4.60 -15.22
N GLY A 74 -6.57 4.65 -16.36
CA GLY A 74 -5.54 5.63 -16.66
C GLY A 74 -6.06 7.07 -16.58
N ALA A 75 -7.33 7.33 -16.89
CA ALA A 75 -7.89 8.69 -16.84
C ALA A 75 -7.98 9.23 -15.39
N ASN A 76 -8.35 8.37 -14.43
CA ASN A 76 -8.49 8.73 -13.02
C ASN A 76 -7.19 8.57 -12.21
N SER A 77 -6.21 7.83 -12.74
CA SER A 77 -4.94 7.56 -12.07
C SER A 77 -3.73 8.25 -12.72
N ALA A 78 -3.91 8.95 -13.85
CA ALA A 78 -2.87 9.65 -14.59
C ALA A 78 -2.01 10.57 -13.70
N SER A 79 -2.62 11.25 -12.74
CA SER A 79 -1.93 12.14 -11.80
C SER A 79 -0.90 11.44 -10.91
N TYR A 80 -0.97 10.11 -10.78
CA TYR A 80 -0.04 9.32 -9.97
C TYR A 80 1.13 8.73 -10.77
N GLY A 81 1.14 8.86 -12.11
CA GLY A 81 2.21 8.36 -12.98
C GLY A 81 2.48 6.87 -12.79
N SER A 82 1.47 6.02 -13.01
CA SER A 82 1.57 4.57 -12.84
C SER A 82 2.71 3.96 -13.67
N LEU A 83 3.43 3.00 -13.10
CA LEU A 83 4.44 2.20 -13.77
C LEU A 83 3.78 1.37 -14.87
N THR A 84 4.46 1.28 -16.00
CA THR A 84 4.18 0.29 -17.02
C THR A 84 4.48 -1.13 -16.50
N ALA A 85 3.93 -2.15 -17.16
CA ALA A 85 4.22 -3.55 -16.84
C ALA A 85 5.73 -3.86 -16.91
N GLU A 86 6.42 -3.27 -17.89
CA GLU A 86 7.86 -3.45 -18.11
C GLU A 86 8.68 -2.81 -17.00
N GLU A 87 8.43 -1.54 -16.66
CA GLU A 87 9.11 -0.87 -15.56
C GLU A 87 8.88 -1.63 -14.24
N PHE A 88 7.64 -2.04 -13.97
CA PHE A 88 7.32 -2.79 -12.76
C PHE A 88 8.06 -4.14 -12.70
N LYS A 89 8.09 -4.87 -13.82
CA LYS A 89 8.79 -6.15 -13.94
C LYS A 89 10.30 -6.01 -13.69
N ASP A 90 10.89 -4.94 -14.19
CA ASP A 90 12.30 -4.65 -14.00
C ASP A 90 12.62 -4.34 -12.54
N ILE A 91 11.79 -3.53 -11.88
CA ILE A 91 12.00 -3.12 -10.48
C ILE A 91 11.73 -4.28 -9.51
N VAL A 92 10.62 -5.01 -9.66
CA VAL A 92 10.15 -6.02 -8.70
C VAL A 92 10.72 -7.40 -9.02
N ARG A 93 11.64 -7.89 -8.18
CA ARG A 93 12.40 -9.12 -8.40
C ARG A 93 11.63 -10.38 -8.01
N GLY A 94 11.47 -11.28 -8.98
CA GLY A 94 10.86 -12.59 -8.78
C GLY A 94 9.41 -12.51 -8.33
N GLU A 95 8.90 -13.62 -7.78
CA GLU A 95 7.56 -13.67 -7.20
C GLU A 95 7.58 -13.31 -5.70
N PRO A 96 6.50 -12.73 -5.15
CA PRO A 96 6.36 -12.52 -3.72
C PRO A 96 6.55 -13.83 -2.95
N ARG A 97 7.23 -13.76 -1.81
CA ARG A 97 7.54 -14.96 -1.00
C ARG A 97 6.80 -14.96 0.32
N GLY A 98 5.96 -15.96 0.52
CA GLY A 98 5.32 -16.22 1.80
C GLY A 98 6.34 -16.58 2.89
N ARG A 99 6.11 -16.07 4.09
CA ARG A 99 6.86 -16.35 5.32
C ARG A 99 5.87 -16.54 6.47
N THR A 100 6.27 -17.29 7.50
CA THR A 100 5.45 -17.46 8.72
C THR A 100 5.94 -16.50 9.81
N LYS A 101 5.18 -16.36 10.90
CA LYS A 101 5.60 -15.58 12.10
C LYS A 101 6.91 -16.05 12.74
N ALA A 102 7.44 -17.22 12.38
CA ALA A 102 8.79 -17.62 12.75
C ALA A 102 9.88 -16.68 12.17
N THR A 103 9.56 -15.87 11.17
CA THR A 103 10.44 -14.81 10.65
C THR A 103 10.29 -13.55 11.49
N PRO A 104 11.34 -13.10 12.24
CA PRO A 104 11.22 -11.99 13.19
C PRO A 104 10.72 -10.68 12.56
N MET A 105 11.13 -10.39 11.32
CA MET A 105 10.67 -9.20 10.59
C MET A 105 9.15 -9.14 10.40
N LEU A 106 8.46 -10.28 10.30
CA LEU A 106 7.01 -10.31 10.21
C LEU A 106 6.31 -10.04 11.56
N GLN A 107 6.99 -10.26 12.68
CA GLN A 107 6.48 -9.86 13.99
C GLN A 107 6.65 -8.35 14.18
N ILE A 108 7.78 -7.80 13.74
CA ILE A 108 8.03 -6.35 13.78
C ILE A 108 7.01 -5.60 12.92
N ALA A 109 6.65 -6.13 11.74
CA ALA A 109 5.67 -5.51 10.85
C ALA A 109 4.30 -5.27 11.55
N ASP A 110 3.85 -6.20 12.40
CA ASP A 110 2.59 -6.05 13.13
C ASP A 110 2.62 -4.85 14.09
N LEU A 111 3.76 -4.63 14.75
CA LEU A 111 3.95 -3.52 15.69
C LEU A 111 3.84 -2.15 15.01
N TYR A 112 4.08 -2.09 13.69
CA TYR A 112 4.03 -0.86 12.91
C TYR A 112 2.62 -0.57 12.40
N LEU A 113 1.82 -1.61 12.16
CA LEU A 113 0.52 -1.47 11.50
C LEU A 113 -0.44 -0.54 12.25
N TYR A 114 -0.57 -0.72 13.57
CA TYR A 114 -1.50 0.09 14.36
C TYR A 114 -1.07 1.57 14.46
N PRO A 115 0.19 1.91 14.81
CA PRO A 115 0.67 3.30 14.73
C PRO A 115 0.48 3.94 13.36
N MET A 116 0.77 3.24 12.27
CA MET A 116 0.56 3.75 10.91
C MET A 116 -0.91 4.06 10.64
N ALA A 117 -1.81 3.13 10.98
CA ALA A 117 -3.25 3.33 10.80
C ALA A 117 -3.79 4.47 11.66
N LYS A 118 -3.38 4.54 12.94
CA LYS A 118 -3.79 5.60 13.86
C LYS A 118 -3.28 6.98 13.44
N GLY A 119 -2.06 7.06 12.90
CA GLY A 119 -1.49 8.30 12.36
C GLY A 119 -2.32 8.94 11.25
N GLY A 120 -3.02 8.12 10.45
CA GLY A 120 -3.96 8.63 9.44
C GLY A 120 -5.21 9.31 10.02
N TYR A 121 -5.54 9.05 11.29
CA TYR A 121 -6.64 9.71 12.00
C TYR A 121 -6.16 10.80 12.98
N ASP A 122 -5.01 10.57 13.59
CA ASP A 122 -4.45 11.40 14.64
C ASP A 122 -2.93 11.49 14.42
N PRO A 123 -2.47 12.49 13.65
CA PRO A 123 -1.05 12.71 13.40
C PRO A 123 -0.25 12.99 14.69
N SER A 124 -0.91 13.35 15.79
CA SER A 124 -0.28 13.60 17.08
C SER A 124 -0.03 12.34 17.90
N TYR A 125 -0.55 11.18 17.46
CA TYR A 125 -0.42 9.91 18.17
C TYR A 125 1.05 9.56 18.43
N ARG A 126 1.44 9.46 19.70
CA ARG A 126 2.86 9.39 20.12
C ARG A 126 3.66 8.27 19.43
N PRO A 127 3.16 7.02 19.31
CA PRO A 127 3.88 5.99 18.57
C PRO A 127 4.05 6.29 17.08
N TYR A 128 3.07 6.93 16.43
CA TYR A 128 3.19 7.33 15.02
C TYR A 128 4.30 8.39 14.87
N ARG A 129 4.27 9.45 15.70
CA ARG A 129 5.31 10.48 15.72
C ARG A 129 6.70 9.89 15.96
N ALA A 130 6.84 9.01 16.94
CA ALA A 130 8.12 8.34 17.20
C ALA A 130 8.63 7.57 15.97
N LEU A 131 7.76 6.87 15.23
CA LEU A 131 8.17 6.19 14.00
C LEU A 131 8.57 7.18 12.89
N MET A 132 7.88 8.32 12.75
CA MET A 132 8.25 9.38 11.81
C MET A 132 9.58 10.03 12.17
N ASP A 133 9.75 10.47 13.41
CA ASP A 133 10.94 11.16 13.92
C ASP A 133 12.20 10.29 13.78
N HIS A 134 12.05 8.97 13.99
CA HIS A 134 13.13 7.99 13.82
C HIS A 134 13.23 7.44 12.39
N LYS A 135 12.56 8.06 11.41
CA LYS A 135 12.61 7.69 9.98
C LYS A 135 12.29 6.22 9.71
N ARG A 136 11.35 5.66 10.48
CA ARG A 136 10.91 4.26 10.39
C ARG A 136 9.75 4.07 9.41
N LEU A 137 9.12 5.15 8.95
CA LEU A 137 8.07 5.15 7.94
C LEU A 137 8.56 5.80 6.65
N ILE A 138 8.03 5.36 5.51
CA ILE A 138 8.45 5.83 4.17
C ILE A 138 8.21 7.34 3.99
N ASP A 139 7.12 7.86 4.55
CA ASP A 139 6.75 9.28 4.45
C ASP A 139 7.83 10.20 5.04
N ALA A 140 8.63 9.74 6.00
CA ALA A 140 9.72 10.50 6.59
C ALA A 140 10.96 10.63 5.67
N HIS A 141 10.98 9.93 4.54
CA HIS A 141 12.06 9.96 3.54
C HIS A 141 11.64 10.63 2.23
N LEU A 142 10.36 11.02 2.11
CA LEU A 142 9.81 11.58 0.88
C LEU A 142 9.63 13.09 1.02
N PRO A 143 9.96 13.86 -0.02
CA PRO A 143 9.57 15.26 -0.07
C PRO A 143 8.04 15.38 -0.23
N PRO A 144 7.42 16.51 0.18
CA PRO A 144 5.97 16.68 0.21
C PRO A 144 5.26 16.36 -1.11
N GLU A 145 5.87 16.70 -2.25
CA GLU A 145 5.39 16.47 -3.60
C GLU A 145 5.25 14.98 -3.96
N ASP A 146 6.07 14.11 -3.35
CA ASP A 146 6.09 12.67 -3.62
C ASP A 146 5.18 11.86 -2.69
N LEU A 147 4.70 12.45 -1.58
CA LEU A 147 3.86 11.75 -0.60
C LEU A 147 2.58 11.20 -1.23
N ALA A 148 1.96 11.97 -2.13
CA ALA A 148 0.73 11.56 -2.79
C ALA A 148 0.93 10.31 -3.67
N SER A 149 2.10 10.14 -4.29
CA SER A 149 2.39 9.08 -5.26
C SER A 149 3.12 7.88 -4.65
N CYS A 150 4.00 8.10 -3.66
CA CYS A 150 4.89 7.09 -3.09
C CYS A 150 4.67 6.80 -1.60
N GLY A 151 4.01 7.71 -0.87
CA GLY A 151 3.82 7.61 0.58
C GLY A 151 2.76 6.59 1.03
N ILE A 152 2.48 6.54 2.33
CA ILE A 152 1.43 5.72 2.92
C ILE A 152 0.07 6.21 2.40
N LYS A 153 -0.74 5.29 1.84
CA LYS A 153 -2.07 5.64 1.31
C LYS A 153 -3.15 5.42 2.36
N TYR A 154 -3.85 6.50 2.70
CA TYR A 154 -4.95 6.49 3.67
C TYR A 154 -6.36 6.45 3.03
N SER A 155 -6.51 5.96 1.79
CA SER A 155 -7.81 5.99 1.07
C SER A 155 -8.95 5.25 1.79
N CYS A 156 -8.65 4.33 2.71
CA CYS A 156 -9.66 3.66 3.53
C CYS A 156 -10.21 4.53 4.68
N PHE A 157 -9.65 5.72 4.89
CA PHE A 157 -9.85 6.56 6.07
C PHE A 157 -10.55 7.89 5.77
N ASP A 158 -11.34 7.96 4.71
CA ASP A 158 -12.13 9.15 4.33
C ASP A 158 -13.08 9.63 5.44
N ARG A 159 -12.51 10.37 6.40
CA ARG A 159 -13.11 11.32 7.36
C ARG A 159 -12.01 12.10 8.08
N ILE A 160 -11.17 12.83 7.36
CA ILE A 160 -10.60 14.11 7.84
C ILE A 160 -10.46 15.04 6.62
N LYS A 161 -11.58 15.50 6.08
CA LYS A 161 -11.57 16.85 5.49
C LYS A 161 -11.72 17.78 6.68
N ASN A 162 -10.81 18.74 6.76
CA ASN A 162 -10.78 19.94 7.59
C ASN A 162 -12.04 20.17 8.44
N LYS A 163 -11.86 20.30 9.75
CA LYS A 163 -12.74 21.16 10.54
C LYS A 163 -12.61 22.56 9.92
N ASP A 164 -13.58 22.97 9.12
CA ASP A 164 -13.88 24.39 9.04
C ASP A 164 -14.34 24.83 10.44
N PRO A 165 -13.86 25.96 10.96
CA PRO A 165 -14.37 26.49 12.21
C PRO A 165 -15.79 27.01 11.98
N ASP A 166 -16.75 26.49 12.76
CA ASP A 166 -18.00 27.21 13.06
C ASP A 166 -17.67 28.47 13.89
#